data_AF-A0A7J7TK55-F1
#
_entry.id   AF-A0A7J7TK55-F1
#
_cell.length_a   1.000
_cell.length_b   1.000
_cell.length_c   1.000
_cell.angle_alpha   90.00
_cell.angle_beta   90.00
_cell.angle_gamma   90.00
#
_symmetry.space_group_name_H-M   'P 1'
#
loop_
_entity.id
_entity.type
_entity.pdbx_description
1 polymer ?
#
loop_
_entity_poly.entity_id
_entity_poly.type
_entity_poly.pdbx_seq_one_letter_code
_entity_poly.pdbx_strand_id
1 'polypeptide(L)'
;MGRSATRTLPTCSVRPKTMVSPAPSTVLGTPSVQMSNKRSNSFRQAILQGNRRLCSKALLEEKGLNLSQRLIRHVAYETLPREIDRKWYYDSYTCCPPPWFMITVTLLEVAFFLYNGVSLDQFVLQVTHPRYLQNALVYHPQLRAQAWRYLTYIFMHAGIEHLGLNVVLQLLVGVPLEMVHGATRIGLVYVAGVVAGSLAVSVADMTAPVVGSSGGVYALVSAHLANIVMNWSGMKCQFKLLRMGVALICKRKGKR
;
A
#
# COMPACT_ATOMS: atom_id res chain seq x y z
N MET A 1 48.83 82.07 -31.54
CA MET A 1 50.22 82.12 -32.10
C MET A 1 51.20 81.74 -30.99
N GLY A 2 52.15 80.83 -31.25
CA GLY A 2 53.29 80.47 -30.37
C GLY A 2 53.08 79.18 -29.56
N ARG A 3 53.54 78.01 -30.05
CA ARG A 3 54.83 77.31 -29.72
C ARG A 3 54.87 76.86 -28.23
N SER A 4 55.17 75.61 -27.86
CA SER A 4 56.32 74.82 -28.27
C SER A 4 56.18 73.34 -27.86
N ALA A 5 56.90 72.48 -28.58
CA ALA A 5 57.01 71.04 -28.38
C ALA A 5 58.42 70.65 -27.87
N THR A 6 58.51 69.55 -27.10
CA THR A 6 59.73 68.72 -26.89
C THR A 6 59.27 67.40 -26.21
N ARG A 7 59.13 66.23 -26.87
CA ARG A 7 60.13 65.19 -27.24
C ARG A 7 61.08 64.84 -26.08
N THR A 8 61.14 63.63 -25.50
CA THR A 8 61.68 62.31 -25.99
C THR A 8 61.39 61.20 -24.94
N LEU A 9 60.73 60.04 -25.18
CA LEU A 9 61.16 58.69 -25.68
C LEU A 9 62.44 58.08 -25.03
N PRO A 10 62.70 56.74 -25.09
CA PRO A 10 61.89 55.53 -24.79
C PRO A 10 62.71 54.40 -24.08
N THR A 11 62.08 53.35 -23.54
CA THR A 11 62.64 51.97 -23.37
C THR A 11 61.54 51.06 -22.78
N CYS A 12 61.50 49.73 -22.89
CA CYS A 12 61.87 48.74 -23.89
C CYS A 12 61.17 47.44 -23.43
N SER A 13 60.64 46.65 -24.36
CA SER A 13 59.80 45.46 -24.16
C SER A 13 60.58 44.23 -23.69
N VAL A 14 60.00 43.38 -22.82
CA VAL A 14 60.25 41.92 -22.81
C VAL A 14 59.01 41.14 -22.34
N ARG A 15 58.36 40.41 -23.25
CA ARG A 15 57.72 39.09 -22.95
C ARG A 15 58.78 38.01 -23.17
N PRO A 16 58.73 36.86 -22.47
CA PRO A 16 58.26 35.66 -23.18
C PRO A 16 57.66 34.50 -22.35
N LYS A 17 57.00 33.59 -23.10
CA LYS A 17 56.92 32.11 -22.98
C LYS A 17 55.89 31.44 -22.04
N THR A 18 54.92 30.84 -22.73
CA THR A 18 54.10 29.65 -22.42
C THR A 18 54.91 28.41 -22.01
N MET A 19 54.39 27.60 -21.08
CA MET A 19 54.40 26.11 -21.09
C MET A 19 53.46 25.57 -19.98
N VAL A 20 52.38 24.87 -20.36
CA VAL A 20 52.12 23.42 -20.13
C VAL A 20 51.41 23.08 -18.80
N SER A 21 50.16 22.62 -18.92
CA SER A 21 49.34 21.96 -17.89
C SER A 21 49.91 20.60 -17.45
N PRO A 22 49.47 20.10 -16.28
CA PRO A 22 49.05 18.70 -16.13
C PRO A 22 47.54 18.59 -15.85
N ALA A 23 46.91 17.58 -16.43
CA ALA A 23 45.49 17.21 -16.28
C ALA A 23 45.29 16.22 -15.10
N PRO A 24 44.13 15.54 -14.96
CA PRO A 24 43.10 15.87 -13.98
C PRO A 24 42.94 14.80 -12.89
N SER A 25 42.51 15.18 -11.68
CA SER A 25 42.00 14.24 -10.68
C SER A 25 40.48 14.12 -10.78
N THR A 26 40.06 13.03 -11.41
CA THR A 26 38.72 12.49 -11.54
C THR A 26 38.07 12.26 -10.17
N VAL A 27 37.01 13.00 -9.83
CA VAL A 27 36.04 12.58 -8.82
C VAL A 27 34.70 12.34 -9.51
N LEU A 28 34.27 11.08 -9.37
CA LEU A 28 33.22 10.39 -10.11
C LEU A 28 31.85 11.07 -9.96
N GLY A 29 31.24 11.41 -11.10
CA GLY A 29 29.95 12.09 -11.17
C GLY A 29 28.78 11.21 -10.71
N THR A 30 27.95 11.77 -9.83
CA THR A 30 26.52 11.42 -9.75
C THR A 30 25.82 12.03 -10.96
N PRO A 31 24.98 11.31 -11.72
CA PRO A 31 24.27 11.88 -12.86
C PRO A 31 23.26 12.92 -12.35
N SER A 32 23.61 14.19 -12.49
CA SER A 32 22.65 15.28 -12.41
C SER A 32 21.70 15.13 -13.58
N VAL A 33 20.47 14.72 -13.30
CA VAL A 33 19.38 14.83 -14.28
C VAL A 33 19.23 16.32 -14.59
N GLN A 34 19.83 16.75 -15.70
CA GLN A 34 19.62 18.08 -16.28
C GLN A 34 18.14 18.16 -16.69
N MET A 35 17.31 18.61 -15.76
CA MET A 35 15.95 19.02 -16.08
C MET A 35 16.03 20.27 -16.95
N SER A 36 15.54 20.17 -18.18
CA SER A 36 15.33 21.29 -19.10
C SER A 36 14.74 22.50 -18.34
N ASN A 37 15.44 23.63 -18.45
CA ASN A 37 15.33 24.82 -17.60
C ASN A 37 14.07 25.66 -17.91
N LYS A 38 12.91 25.02 -18.11
CA LYS A 38 11.63 25.64 -18.51
C LYS A 38 10.59 25.71 -17.38
N ARG A 39 10.93 25.38 -16.14
CA ARG A 39 10.00 25.54 -15.01
C ARG A 39 10.11 26.94 -14.41
N SER A 40 8.98 27.67 -14.41
CA SER A 40 8.82 29.02 -13.83
C SER A 40 9.41 29.12 -12.42
N ASN A 41 10.01 30.26 -12.08
CA ASN A 41 10.50 30.57 -10.73
C ASN A 41 9.41 30.41 -9.65
N SER A 42 8.13 30.63 -9.98
CA SER A 42 7.01 30.39 -9.07
C SER A 42 6.84 28.90 -8.72
N PHE A 43 7.07 28.00 -9.68
CA PHE A 43 7.02 26.56 -9.45
C PHE A 43 8.19 26.08 -8.58
N ARG A 44 9.38 26.65 -8.77
CA ARG A 44 10.54 26.40 -7.90
C ARG A 44 10.27 26.88 -6.46
N GLN A 45 9.71 28.07 -6.30
CA GLN A 45 9.35 28.60 -4.98
C GLN A 45 8.24 27.79 -4.31
N ALA A 46 7.24 27.31 -5.06
CA ALA A 46 6.19 26.44 -4.54
C ALA A 46 6.75 25.09 -4.03
N ILE A 47 7.71 24.49 -4.76
CA ILE A 47 8.40 23.28 -4.30
C ILE A 47 9.22 23.57 -3.04
N LEU A 48 9.96 24.68 -3.00
CA LEU A 48 10.79 25.05 -1.84
C LEU A 48 9.93 25.38 -0.61
N GLN A 49 8.82 26.09 -0.77
CA GLN A 49 7.86 26.36 0.30
C GLN A 49 7.15 25.08 0.76
N GLY A 50 6.79 24.19 -0.16
CA GLY A 50 6.24 22.87 0.14
C GLY A 50 7.21 22.03 0.98
N ASN A 51 8.48 21.95 0.57
CA ASN A 51 9.52 21.24 1.31
C ASN A 51 9.78 21.83 2.70
N ARG A 52 9.76 23.16 2.84
CA ARG A 52 9.91 23.83 4.15
C ARG A 52 8.73 23.58 5.09
N ARG A 53 7.48 23.66 4.61
CA ARG A 53 6.28 23.37 5.41
C ARG A 53 6.23 21.92 5.86
N LEU A 54 6.60 21.00 4.97
CA LEU A 54 6.80 19.60 5.30
C LEU A 54 7.84 19.49 6.42
N CYS A 55 9.09 19.98 6.23
CA CYS A 55 10.16 19.84 7.22
C CYS A 55 9.79 20.38 8.62
N SER A 56 9.07 21.51 8.69
CA SER A 56 8.71 22.17 9.94
C SER A 56 7.70 21.41 10.80
N LYS A 57 6.81 20.58 10.24
CA LYS A 57 5.87 19.76 11.02
C LYS A 57 6.49 18.50 11.64
N ALA A 58 7.60 18.01 11.08
CA ALA A 58 8.17 16.72 11.47
C ALA A 58 8.92 16.72 12.82
N LEU A 59 9.24 17.89 13.39
CA LEU A 59 10.04 18.00 14.61
C LEU A 59 9.19 18.21 15.88
N LEU A 60 7.88 18.47 15.77
CA LEU A 60 7.03 18.88 16.90
C LEU A 60 5.89 17.92 17.29
N GLU A 61 5.68 16.79 16.60
CA GLU A 61 4.46 15.97 16.77
C GLU A 61 4.69 14.56 17.37
N GLU A 62 5.85 14.24 17.96
CA GLU A 62 6.09 12.88 18.50
C GLU A 62 5.32 12.55 19.80
N LYS A 63 4.76 13.54 20.52
CA LYS A 63 4.18 13.34 21.88
C LYS A 63 2.65 13.43 22.00
N GLY A 64 1.88 13.46 20.90
CA GLY A 64 0.42 13.71 20.97
C GLY A 64 -0.49 12.89 20.03
N LEU A 65 0.01 11.88 19.32
CA LEU A 65 -0.80 11.19 18.29
C LEU A 65 -1.88 10.24 18.85
N ASN A 66 -3.11 10.41 18.37
CA ASN A 66 -4.24 9.50 18.58
C ASN A 66 -4.00 8.12 17.92
N LEU A 67 -4.70 7.07 18.38
CA LEU A 67 -4.59 5.70 17.86
C LEU A 67 -4.77 5.62 16.33
N SER A 68 -5.72 6.38 15.79
CA SER A 68 -5.96 6.49 14.35
C SER A 68 -4.75 7.07 13.60
N GLN A 69 -4.10 8.10 14.14
CA GLN A 69 -2.91 8.71 13.55
C GLN A 69 -1.69 7.78 13.63
N ARG A 70 -1.58 6.97 14.70
CA ARG A 70 -0.57 5.91 14.79
C ARG A 70 -0.79 4.83 13.73
N LEU A 71 -2.04 4.43 13.51
CA LEU A 71 -2.41 3.47 12.48
C LEU A 71 -2.12 4.02 11.08
N ILE A 72 -2.48 5.27 10.81
CA ILE A 72 -2.18 5.99 9.56
C ILE A 72 -0.67 6.07 9.33
N ARG A 73 0.12 6.41 10.36
CA ARG A 73 1.58 6.40 10.28
C ARG A 73 2.08 5.00 9.95
N HIS A 74 1.61 3.97 10.64
CA HIS A 74 2.06 2.60 10.38
C HIS A 74 1.72 2.15 8.96
N VAL A 75 0.49 2.36 8.51
CA VAL A 75 0.00 2.09 7.14
C VAL A 75 0.81 2.87 6.09
N ALA A 76 1.10 4.15 6.33
CA ALA A 76 1.88 4.98 5.41
C ALA A 76 3.31 4.45 5.25
N TYR A 77 3.94 4.01 6.35
CA TYR A 77 5.26 3.39 6.30
C TYR A 77 5.24 2.00 5.63
N GLU A 78 4.18 1.22 5.88
CA GLU A 78 3.95 -0.10 5.28
C GLU A 78 3.58 -0.05 3.80
N THR A 79 2.98 1.03 3.30
CA THR A 79 2.45 1.08 1.93
C THR A 79 3.27 1.98 1.01
N LEU A 80 3.72 3.15 1.47
CA LEU A 80 4.40 4.12 0.62
C LEU A 80 5.93 4.02 0.69
N PRO A 81 6.63 3.87 -0.45
CA PRO A 81 8.07 3.68 -0.50
C PRO A 81 8.89 4.98 -0.35
N ARG A 82 8.31 6.13 -0.70
CA ARG A 82 8.99 7.43 -0.71
C ARG A 82 8.63 8.26 0.51
N GLU A 83 9.64 8.87 1.09
CA GLU A 83 9.51 9.67 2.31
C GLU A 83 8.65 10.93 2.12
N ILE A 84 8.72 11.51 0.91
CA ILE A 84 7.92 12.67 0.50
C ILE A 84 6.45 12.28 0.37
N ASP A 85 6.17 11.10 -0.20
CA ASP A 85 4.81 10.58 -0.41
C ASP A 85 4.19 10.13 0.93
N ARG A 86 4.97 9.55 1.85
CA ARG A 86 4.53 9.25 3.22
C ARG A 86 4.07 10.50 3.95
N LYS A 87 4.84 11.58 3.78
CA LYS A 87 4.59 12.84 4.46
C LYS A 87 3.43 13.61 3.84
N TRP A 88 3.33 13.61 2.51
CA TRP A 88 2.18 14.14 1.80
C TRP A 88 0.92 13.34 2.13
N TYR A 89 1.00 12.01 2.23
CA TYR A 89 -0.11 11.16 2.65
C TYR A 89 -0.53 11.48 4.09
N TYR A 90 0.41 11.60 5.02
CA TYR A 90 0.14 11.98 6.41
C TYR A 90 -0.47 13.40 6.53
N ASP A 91 0.06 14.39 5.80
CA ASP A 91 -0.43 15.77 5.82
C ASP A 91 -1.74 15.98 5.04
N SER A 92 -2.02 15.14 4.03
CA SER A 92 -3.24 15.21 3.21
C SER A 92 -4.36 14.31 3.74
N TYR A 93 -4.10 13.50 4.77
CA TYR A 93 -5.11 12.62 5.38
C TYR A 93 -6.04 13.42 6.30
N THR A 94 -6.95 14.18 5.71
CA THR A 94 -8.19 14.56 6.38
C THR A 94 -9.00 13.30 6.66
N CYS A 95 -9.36 13.06 7.93
CA CYS A 95 -9.95 11.83 8.49
C CYS A 95 -11.30 11.34 7.91
N CYS A 96 -11.53 11.44 6.60
CA CYS A 96 -12.79 11.12 5.95
C CYS A 96 -12.55 10.39 4.60
N PRO A 97 -12.91 9.10 4.44
CA PRO A 97 -13.54 8.21 5.41
C PRO A 97 -12.53 7.28 6.11
N PRO A 98 -12.73 6.96 7.41
CA PRO A 98 -12.07 5.81 8.05
C PRO A 98 -12.40 4.50 7.30
N PRO A 99 -11.61 3.42 7.48
CA PRO A 99 -11.75 2.17 6.75
C PRO A 99 -12.97 1.39 7.27
N TRP A 100 -14.16 1.87 6.92
CA TRP A 100 -15.42 1.39 7.47
C TRP A 100 -15.85 0.07 6.83
N PHE A 101 -15.51 -0.18 5.56
CA PHE A 101 -15.97 -1.38 4.87
C PHE A 101 -15.35 -2.64 5.47
N MET A 102 -14.02 -2.67 5.57
CA MET A 102 -13.31 -3.83 6.13
C MET A 102 -13.67 -4.08 7.59
N ILE A 103 -13.80 -3.02 8.39
CA ILE A 103 -14.21 -3.13 9.79
C ILE A 103 -15.64 -3.69 9.88
N THR A 104 -16.57 -3.17 9.08
CA THR A 104 -17.98 -3.61 9.11
C THR A 104 -18.12 -5.07 8.72
N VAL A 105 -17.48 -5.50 7.63
CA VAL A 105 -17.50 -6.92 7.21
C VAL A 105 -16.93 -7.81 8.29
N THR A 106 -15.79 -7.44 8.88
CA THR A 106 -15.16 -8.20 9.96
C THR A 106 -16.07 -8.33 11.18
N LEU A 107 -16.74 -7.25 11.60
CA LEU A 107 -17.69 -7.28 12.71
C LEU A 107 -18.87 -8.22 12.43
N LEU A 108 -19.39 -8.21 11.20
CA LEU A 108 -20.46 -9.12 10.79
C LEU A 108 -19.99 -10.58 10.81
N GLU A 109 -18.80 -10.88 10.28
CA GLU A 109 -18.22 -12.23 10.30
C GLU A 109 -18.08 -12.77 11.74
N VAL A 110 -17.57 -11.95 12.65
CA VAL A 110 -17.44 -12.30 14.08
C VAL A 110 -18.83 -12.49 14.71
N ALA A 111 -19.78 -11.60 14.44
CA ALA A 111 -21.14 -11.69 15.00
C ALA A 111 -21.86 -12.97 14.56
N PHE A 112 -21.83 -13.29 13.26
CA PHE A 112 -22.42 -14.53 12.74
C PHE A 112 -21.73 -15.77 13.30
N PHE A 113 -20.41 -15.75 13.42
CA PHE A 113 -19.66 -16.86 14.00
C PHE A 113 -20.03 -17.11 15.47
N LEU A 114 -20.09 -16.04 16.29
CA LEU A 114 -20.48 -16.13 17.69
C LEU A 114 -21.93 -16.61 17.84
N TYR A 115 -22.85 -16.08 17.03
CA TYR A 115 -24.25 -16.50 17.03
C TYR A 115 -24.40 -18.00 16.72
N ASN A 116 -23.76 -18.48 15.65
CA ASN A 116 -23.79 -19.91 15.30
C ASN A 116 -23.10 -20.76 16.38
N GLY A 117 -22.00 -20.27 16.95
CA GLY A 117 -21.25 -20.98 17.98
C GLY A 117 -22.03 -21.18 19.27
N VAL A 118 -22.74 -20.14 19.73
CA VAL A 118 -23.64 -20.22 20.90
C VAL A 118 -24.87 -21.07 20.58
N SER A 119 -25.48 -20.89 19.40
CA SER A 119 -26.71 -21.62 19.04
C SER A 119 -26.51 -23.13 18.85
N LEU A 120 -25.29 -23.54 18.48
CA LEU A 120 -24.92 -24.93 18.21
C LEU A 120 -24.04 -25.53 19.31
N ASP A 121 -23.69 -24.75 20.34
CA ASP A 121 -22.75 -25.10 21.41
C ASP A 121 -21.39 -25.63 20.89
N GLN A 122 -20.89 -25.05 19.80
CA GLN A 122 -19.69 -25.54 19.11
C GLN A 122 -18.91 -24.42 18.42
N PHE A 123 -17.63 -24.23 18.77
CA PHE A 123 -16.80 -23.16 18.21
C PHE A 123 -15.62 -23.63 17.34
N VAL A 124 -15.11 -24.84 17.54
CA VAL A 124 -13.88 -25.29 16.85
C VAL A 124 -14.14 -25.86 15.46
N LEU A 125 -15.25 -26.58 15.27
CA LEU A 125 -15.51 -27.29 14.02
C LEU A 125 -16.99 -27.24 13.64
N GLN A 126 -17.58 -26.05 13.54
CA GLN A 126 -19.03 -25.85 13.32
C GLN A 126 -19.59 -26.64 12.11
N VAL A 127 -18.75 -26.87 11.09
CA VAL A 127 -19.09 -27.65 9.89
C VAL A 127 -19.48 -29.10 10.15
N THR A 128 -19.14 -29.71 11.30
CA THR A 128 -19.60 -31.08 11.61
C THR A 128 -21.05 -31.13 12.05
N HIS A 129 -21.62 -30.02 12.52
CA HIS A 129 -23.01 -30.01 12.97
C HIS A 129 -23.95 -29.96 11.75
N PRO A 130 -24.90 -30.90 11.56
CA PRO A 130 -25.76 -30.92 10.37
C PRO A 130 -26.58 -29.65 10.17
N ARG A 131 -27.05 -29.01 11.26
CA ARG A 131 -27.79 -27.74 11.23
C ARG A 131 -26.96 -26.58 10.67
N TYR A 132 -25.64 -26.62 10.84
CA TYR A 132 -24.74 -25.60 10.31
C TYR A 132 -24.65 -25.67 8.79
N LEU A 133 -24.49 -26.87 8.23
CA LEU A 133 -24.41 -27.08 6.78
C LEU A 133 -25.74 -26.80 6.06
N GLN A 134 -26.86 -26.98 6.76
CA GLN A 134 -28.20 -26.66 6.23
C GLN A 134 -28.53 -25.16 6.26
N ASN A 135 -27.69 -24.32 6.87
CA ASN A 135 -27.94 -22.88 6.98
C ASN A 135 -28.05 -22.23 5.59
N ALA A 136 -28.98 -21.27 5.46
CA ALA A 136 -29.24 -20.54 4.22
C ALA A 136 -28.03 -19.72 3.71
N LEU A 137 -27.09 -19.40 4.60
CA LEU A 137 -25.92 -18.59 4.27
C LEU A 137 -24.78 -19.40 3.65
N VAL A 138 -24.68 -20.70 3.96
CA VAL A 138 -23.61 -21.58 3.45
C VAL A 138 -23.77 -21.79 1.95
N TYR A 139 -22.67 -21.79 1.21
CA TYR A 139 -22.70 -22.14 -0.21
C TYR A 139 -22.83 -23.65 -0.36
N HIS A 140 -23.83 -24.10 -1.13
CA HIS A 140 -24.06 -25.51 -1.41
C HIS A 140 -24.11 -25.74 -2.94
N PRO A 141 -23.24 -26.58 -3.53
CA PRO A 141 -23.22 -26.83 -4.97
C PRO A 141 -24.50 -27.40 -5.56
N GLN A 142 -25.37 -28.01 -4.74
CA GLN A 142 -26.67 -28.51 -5.17
C GLN A 142 -27.74 -27.41 -5.27
N LEU A 143 -27.51 -26.24 -4.65
CA LEU A 143 -28.46 -25.13 -4.58
C LEU A 143 -28.00 -23.92 -5.40
N ARG A 144 -27.35 -24.16 -6.55
CA ARG A 144 -26.79 -23.10 -7.42
C ARG A 144 -27.80 -22.07 -7.92
N ALA A 145 -29.10 -22.40 -7.96
CA ALA A 145 -30.15 -21.46 -8.31
C ALA A 145 -30.33 -20.34 -7.27
N GLN A 146 -29.88 -20.57 -6.02
CA GLN A 146 -29.96 -19.61 -4.92
C GLN A 146 -28.77 -18.64 -4.97
N ALA A 147 -28.87 -17.63 -5.84
CA ALA A 147 -27.79 -16.72 -6.18
C ALA A 147 -27.15 -15.99 -4.98
N TRP A 148 -27.90 -15.73 -3.91
CA TRP A 148 -27.37 -15.09 -2.70
C TRP A 148 -26.28 -15.92 -2.03
N ARG A 149 -26.32 -17.26 -2.14
CA ARG A 149 -25.34 -18.17 -1.52
C ARG A 149 -23.92 -17.99 -2.04
N TYR A 150 -23.76 -17.46 -3.25
CA TYR A 150 -22.45 -17.12 -3.80
C TYR A 150 -21.76 -15.97 -3.07
N LEU A 151 -22.53 -15.18 -2.31
CA LEU A 151 -22.03 -14.05 -1.53
C LEU A 151 -22.13 -14.30 -0.02
N THR A 152 -23.26 -14.81 0.47
CA THR A 152 -23.55 -14.89 1.92
C THR A 152 -22.65 -15.84 2.68
N TYR A 153 -21.99 -16.78 2.00
CA TYR A 153 -21.08 -17.75 2.62
C TYR A 153 -19.87 -17.10 3.29
N ILE A 154 -19.59 -15.83 2.94
CA ILE A 154 -18.56 -14.98 3.54
C ILE A 154 -18.68 -14.87 5.07
N PHE A 155 -19.91 -14.87 5.59
CA PHE A 155 -20.15 -14.71 7.03
C PHE A 155 -20.02 -16.02 7.81
N MET A 156 -19.98 -17.16 7.12
CA MET A 156 -19.93 -18.48 7.71
C MET A 156 -18.45 -18.91 7.85
N HIS A 157 -18.04 -19.47 8.98
CA HIS A 157 -16.65 -19.89 9.20
C HIS A 157 -16.59 -21.28 9.84
N ALA A 158 -15.62 -22.09 9.43
CA ALA A 158 -15.54 -23.48 9.90
C ALA A 158 -15.22 -23.63 11.39
N GLY A 159 -14.49 -22.66 11.96
CA GLY A 159 -14.01 -22.68 13.33
C GLY A 159 -13.23 -21.44 13.71
N ILE A 160 -12.81 -21.37 14.98
CA ILE A 160 -12.05 -20.23 15.54
C ILE A 160 -10.77 -19.95 14.74
N GLU A 161 -10.00 -20.98 14.39
CA GLU A 161 -8.74 -20.80 13.66
C GLU A 161 -8.98 -20.25 12.24
N HIS A 162 -10.00 -20.76 11.57
CA HIS A 162 -10.38 -20.31 10.23
C HIS A 162 -10.84 -18.84 10.26
N LEU A 163 -11.69 -18.46 11.21
CA LEU A 163 -12.11 -17.06 11.38
C LEU A 163 -10.92 -16.18 11.76
N GLY A 164 -10.12 -16.58 12.74
CA GLY A 164 -9.00 -15.78 13.24
C GLY A 164 -7.99 -15.44 12.15
N LEU A 165 -7.62 -16.41 11.31
CA LEU A 165 -6.71 -16.18 10.19
C LEU A 165 -7.32 -15.25 9.12
N ASN A 166 -8.60 -15.41 8.78
CA ASN A 166 -9.27 -14.53 7.83
C ASN A 166 -9.34 -13.09 8.37
N VAL A 167 -9.79 -12.90 9.61
CA VAL A 167 -9.91 -11.57 10.24
C VAL A 167 -8.54 -10.88 10.32
N VAL A 168 -7.50 -11.58 10.77
CA VAL A 168 -6.16 -11.00 10.86
C VAL A 168 -5.66 -10.57 9.48
N LEU A 169 -5.78 -11.43 8.47
CA LEU A 169 -5.27 -11.12 7.12
C LEU A 169 -6.12 -10.06 6.42
N GLN A 170 -7.44 -10.09 6.62
CA GLN A 170 -8.40 -9.11 6.12
C GLN A 170 -8.13 -7.72 6.68
N LEU A 171 -7.93 -7.59 7.99
CA LEU A 171 -7.63 -6.29 8.59
C LEU A 171 -6.21 -5.84 8.25
N LEU A 172 -5.23 -6.75 8.29
CA LEU A 172 -3.82 -6.42 8.02
C LEU A 172 -3.60 -5.94 6.58
N VAL A 173 -4.30 -6.51 5.60
CA VAL A 173 -4.13 -6.15 4.18
C VAL A 173 -5.25 -5.22 3.69
N GLY A 174 -6.49 -5.49 4.08
CA GLY A 174 -7.67 -4.77 3.62
C GLY A 174 -7.74 -3.34 4.14
N VAL A 175 -7.43 -3.08 5.41
CA VAL A 175 -7.47 -1.72 5.97
C VAL A 175 -6.46 -0.80 5.26
N PRO A 176 -5.16 -1.14 5.12
CA PRO A 176 -4.23 -0.33 4.35
C PRO A 176 -4.69 -0.07 2.92
N LEU A 177 -5.22 -1.10 2.25
CA LEU A 177 -5.71 -0.97 0.88
C LEU A 177 -6.90 -0.02 0.80
N GLU A 178 -7.86 -0.12 1.73
CA GLU A 178 -9.04 0.74 1.80
C GLU A 178 -8.65 2.20 2.07
N MET A 179 -7.68 2.43 2.94
CA MET A 179 -7.16 3.77 3.25
C MET A 179 -6.49 4.42 2.03
N VAL A 180 -5.83 3.64 1.17
CA VAL A 180 -5.07 4.15 0.02
C VAL A 180 -5.95 4.28 -1.24
N HIS A 181 -6.86 3.33 -1.48
CA HIS A 181 -7.64 3.26 -2.72
C HIS A 181 -9.12 3.61 -2.54
N GLY A 182 -9.58 3.76 -1.30
CA GLY A 182 -10.97 4.01 -0.93
C GLY A 182 -11.81 2.74 -0.78
N ALA A 183 -12.87 2.84 0.04
CA ALA A 183 -13.77 1.74 0.38
C ALA A 183 -14.43 1.09 -0.83
N THR A 184 -14.93 1.88 -1.80
CA THR A 184 -15.67 1.33 -2.95
C THR A 184 -14.81 0.43 -3.82
N ARG A 185 -13.58 0.85 -4.16
CA ARG A 185 -12.70 0.07 -5.04
C ARG A 185 -12.27 -1.23 -4.38
N ILE A 186 -11.90 -1.16 -3.11
CA ILE A 186 -11.47 -2.33 -2.35
C ILE A 186 -12.64 -3.25 -2.03
N GLY A 187 -13.81 -2.70 -1.73
CA GLY A 187 -15.03 -3.48 -1.52
C GLY A 187 -15.45 -4.26 -2.76
N LEU A 188 -15.35 -3.66 -3.95
CA LEU A 188 -15.59 -4.37 -5.21
C LEU A 188 -14.60 -5.52 -5.44
N VAL A 189 -13.30 -5.29 -5.18
CA VAL A 189 -12.27 -6.34 -5.30
C VAL A 189 -12.54 -7.48 -4.33
N TYR A 190 -12.89 -7.16 -3.09
CA TYR A 190 -13.17 -8.13 -2.04
C TYR A 190 -14.41 -8.97 -2.37
N VAL A 191 -15.53 -8.32 -2.71
CA VAL A 191 -16.79 -9.00 -3.10
C VAL A 191 -16.60 -9.83 -4.37
N ALA A 192 -15.87 -9.32 -5.37
CA ALA A 192 -15.54 -10.08 -6.57
C ALA A 192 -14.71 -11.33 -6.25
N GLY A 193 -13.76 -11.23 -5.31
CA GLY A 193 -12.98 -12.37 -4.83
C GLY A 193 -13.85 -13.44 -4.15
N VAL A 194 -14.81 -13.03 -3.34
CA VAL A 194 -15.79 -13.92 -2.69
C VAL A 194 -16.63 -14.64 -3.74
N VAL A 195 -17.24 -13.90 -4.67
CA VAL A 195 -18.04 -14.50 -5.74
C VAL A 195 -17.20 -15.41 -6.64
N ALA A 196 -15.98 -15.00 -6.98
CA ALA A 196 -15.05 -15.82 -7.75
C ALA A 196 -14.67 -17.10 -6.99
N GLY A 197 -14.49 -17.03 -5.67
CA GLY A 197 -14.20 -18.19 -4.83
C GLY A 197 -15.32 -19.23 -4.83
N SER A 198 -16.56 -18.80 -4.62
CA SER A 198 -17.72 -19.70 -4.66
C SER A 198 -17.98 -20.24 -6.08
N LEU A 199 -17.78 -19.43 -7.12
CA LEU A 199 -17.86 -19.89 -8.52
C LEU A 199 -16.77 -20.90 -8.86
N ALA A 200 -15.53 -20.68 -8.40
CA ALA A 200 -14.43 -21.60 -8.64
C ALA A 200 -14.73 -22.99 -8.05
N VAL A 201 -15.25 -23.04 -6.81
CA VAL A 201 -15.69 -24.31 -6.21
C VAL A 201 -16.90 -24.86 -6.94
N SER A 202 -17.88 -24.03 -7.30
CA SER A 202 -19.04 -24.47 -8.09
C SER A 202 -18.67 -25.25 -9.33
N VAL A 203 -17.56 -24.88 -9.99
CA VAL A 203 -17.08 -25.53 -11.22
C VAL A 203 -16.11 -26.68 -10.89
N ALA A 204 -15.24 -26.53 -9.90
CA ALA A 204 -14.17 -27.48 -9.61
C ALA A 204 -14.59 -28.67 -8.73
N ASP A 205 -15.50 -28.46 -7.78
CA ASP A 205 -16.01 -29.50 -6.88
C ASP A 205 -17.52 -29.33 -6.68
N MET A 206 -18.28 -30.24 -7.28
CA MET A 206 -19.75 -30.19 -7.28
C MET A 206 -20.38 -30.79 -6.02
N THR A 207 -19.59 -31.14 -5.01
CA THR A 207 -20.06 -31.88 -3.83
C THR A 207 -19.75 -31.17 -2.51
N ALA A 208 -18.67 -30.40 -2.43
CA ALA A 208 -18.24 -29.77 -1.20
C ALA A 208 -18.94 -28.42 -0.92
N PRO A 209 -19.63 -28.25 0.23
CA PRO A 209 -20.10 -26.94 0.66
C PRO A 209 -18.95 -26.01 1.03
N VAL A 210 -19.14 -24.70 0.86
CA VAL A 210 -18.10 -23.69 1.08
C VAL A 210 -18.53 -22.68 2.13
N VAL A 211 -17.59 -22.34 3.00
CA VAL A 211 -17.71 -21.30 4.03
C VAL A 211 -16.41 -20.50 4.10
N GLY A 212 -16.51 -19.24 4.49
CA GLY A 212 -15.38 -18.38 4.85
C GLY A 212 -15.15 -17.24 3.87
N SER A 213 -14.55 -16.16 4.37
CA SER A 213 -14.19 -14.99 3.58
C SER A 213 -12.90 -15.11 2.76
N SER A 214 -12.25 -16.27 2.79
CA SER A 214 -10.92 -16.50 2.19
C SER A 214 -10.82 -16.11 0.72
N GLY A 215 -11.88 -16.28 -0.09
CA GLY A 215 -11.91 -15.81 -1.48
C GLY A 215 -11.70 -14.30 -1.62
N GLY A 216 -12.36 -13.51 -0.76
CA GLY A 216 -12.16 -12.06 -0.69
C GLY A 216 -10.79 -11.70 -0.14
N VAL A 217 -10.33 -12.39 0.91
CA VAL A 217 -9.01 -12.16 1.50
C VAL A 217 -7.89 -12.41 0.49
N TYR A 218 -7.96 -13.48 -0.31
CA TYR A 218 -6.99 -13.75 -1.37
C TYR A 218 -7.04 -12.72 -2.51
N ALA A 219 -8.21 -12.17 -2.81
CA ALA A 219 -8.32 -11.05 -3.75
C ALA A 219 -7.61 -9.78 -3.20
N LEU A 220 -7.73 -9.49 -1.90
CA LEU A 220 -7.02 -8.38 -1.26
C LEU A 220 -5.50 -8.58 -1.30
N VAL A 221 -5.02 -9.78 -0.94
CA VAL A 221 -3.58 -10.11 -1.02
C VAL A 221 -3.08 -9.97 -2.46
N SER A 222 -3.87 -10.39 -3.44
CA SER A 222 -3.53 -10.27 -4.85
C SER A 222 -3.51 -8.81 -5.32
N ALA A 223 -4.46 -7.99 -4.88
CA ALA A 223 -4.50 -6.57 -5.16
C ALA A 223 -3.31 -5.82 -4.53
N HIS A 224 -2.94 -6.20 -3.30
CA HIS A 224 -1.75 -5.68 -2.63
C HIS A 224 -0.47 -6.02 -3.41
N LEU A 225 -0.33 -7.28 -3.85
CA LEU A 225 0.78 -7.71 -4.67
C LEU A 225 0.82 -6.98 -6.02
N ALA A 226 -0.32 -6.82 -6.69
CA ALA A 226 -0.41 -6.08 -7.94
C ALA A 226 0.03 -4.62 -7.76
N ASN A 227 -0.39 -3.97 -6.68
CA ASN A 227 0.05 -2.61 -6.35
C ASN A 227 1.57 -2.51 -6.16
N ILE A 228 2.18 -3.50 -5.50
CA ILE A 228 3.64 -3.60 -5.34
C ILE A 228 4.36 -3.75 -6.68
N VAL A 229 3.84 -4.62 -7.55
CA VAL A 229 4.45 -4.92 -8.86
C VAL A 229 4.33 -3.73 -9.80
N MET A 230 3.16 -3.09 -9.87
CA MET A 230 2.95 -1.92 -10.72
C MET A 230 3.81 -0.72 -10.28
N ASN A 231 4.09 -0.59 -8.98
CA ASN A 231 4.92 0.50 -8.44
C ASN A 231 6.40 0.10 -8.23
N TRP A 232 6.84 -1.03 -8.82
CA TRP A 232 8.15 -1.65 -8.57
C TRP A 232 9.35 -0.75 -8.92
N SER A 233 9.23 0.14 -9.92
CA SER A 233 10.30 1.05 -10.33
C SER A 233 10.56 2.18 -9.33
N GLY A 234 9.60 2.51 -8.46
CA GLY A 234 9.69 3.60 -7.48
C GLY A 234 10.18 3.20 -6.08
N MET A 235 10.33 1.90 -5.79
CA MET A 235 10.61 1.40 -4.44
C MET A 235 12.09 1.09 -4.17
N LYS A 236 12.60 1.44 -2.99
CA LYS A 236 13.96 1.08 -2.54
C LYS A 236 14.08 -0.45 -2.35
N CYS A 237 15.23 -1.02 -2.72
CA CYS A 237 15.45 -2.48 -2.82
C CYS A 237 15.15 -3.27 -1.53
N GLN A 238 15.43 -2.70 -0.36
CA GLN A 238 15.22 -3.38 0.94
C GLN A 238 13.74 -3.68 1.26
N PHE A 239 12.81 -2.81 0.83
CA PHE A 239 11.38 -3.03 1.03
C PHE A 239 10.77 -4.00 0.01
N LYS A 240 11.44 -4.22 -1.14
CA LYS A 240 11.01 -5.19 -2.16
C LYS A 240 11.10 -6.62 -1.66
N LEU A 241 12.22 -6.97 -1.03
CA LEU A 241 12.47 -8.31 -0.49
C LEU A 241 11.60 -8.61 0.72
N LEU A 242 11.39 -7.64 1.62
CA LEU A 242 10.54 -7.82 2.81
C LEU A 242 9.08 -8.07 2.42
N ARG A 243 8.50 -7.24 1.55
CA ARG A 243 7.09 -7.40 1.11
C ARG A 243 6.87 -8.64 0.28
N MET A 244 7.85 -9.02 -0.56
CA MET A 244 7.80 -10.29 -1.29
C MET A 244 7.93 -11.49 -0.34
N GLY A 245 8.75 -11.38 0.71
CA GLY A 245 8.85 -12.37 1.78
C GLY A 245 7.52 -12.59 2.52
N VAL A 246 6.83 -11.51 2.91
CA VAL A 246 5.51 -11.59 3.56
C VAL A 246 4.47 -12.24 2.63
N ALA A 247 4.39 -11.83 1.36
CA ALA A 247 3.48 -12.43 0.38
C ALA A 247 3.76 -13.93 0.15
N LEU A 248 5.03 -14.32 0.12
CA LEU A 248 5.46 -15.72 -0.02
C LEU A 248 5.17 -16.54 1.25
N ILE A 249 5.36 -15.97 2.45
CA ILE A 249 5.05 -16.62 3.73
C ILE A 249 3.53 -16.85 3.84
N CYS A 250 2.71 -15.88 3.45
CA CYS A 250 1.25 -16.02 3.43
C CYS A 250 0.79 -17.11 2.44
N LYS A 251 1.46 -17.29 1.29
CA LYS A 251 1.17 -18.41 0.37
C LYS A 251 1.62 -19.77 0.90
N ARG A 252 2.65 -19.84 1.75
CA ARG A 252 3.26 -21.11 2.19
C ARG A 252 2.55 -21.77 3.39
N LYS A 253 1.70 -21.03 4.12
CA LYS A 253 0.98 -21.57 5.30
C LYS A 253 -0.33 -22.30 5.00
N GLY A 254 -0.84 -22.30 3.77
CA GLY A 254 -2.07 -23.03 3.39
C GLY A 254 -1.83 -24.46 2.87
N LYS A 255 -0.70 -25.09 3.18
CA LYS A 255 -0.31 -26.40 2.64
C LYS A 255 0.34 -27.36 3.65
N ARG A 256 0.06 -27.19 4.94
CA ARG A 256 0.41 -28.16 5.97
C ARG A 256 -0.84 -28.59 6.71
#